data_AF-A0A9D4CX13-F1
#
_entry.id   AF-A0A9D4CX13-F1
#
_cell.length_a   1.000
_cell.length_b   1.000
_cell.length_c   1.000
_cell.angle_alpha   90.00
_cell.angle_beta   90.00
_cell.angle_gamma   90.00
#
_symmetry.space_group_name_H-M   'P 1'
#
loop_
_entity.id
_entity.type
_entity.pdbx_description
1 polymer ?
#
loop_
_entity_poly.entity_id
_entity_poly.type
_entity_poly.pdbx_seq_one_letter_code
_entity_poly.pdbx_strand_id
1 'polypeptide(L)'
;MAARNKKTSAVTAAKGIQRQAHTPTVPIATLKRPTVEVNTSSKVPTNVRQRYLNMFIDECLKICPNEEQAYKKAKEEEEAVFTRCSNKKIYLNLVVNTIKRYRTEAQAQNSGKVEQKTPVKLSHASLLDGSGPGASKTTYTLHRSGGAGRVQGEDFTGAELYKRLTPYVLTEEQLKENNFPRPHSTRGGAAKFYSEVKTTQKGSTKGYEKLCVRCGKVFEVYPNGKYPVRQECVYHWGKAWKKKIAGNIDTRYTCCQGDLTSEGCQVAKLHCS
;
A
#
# COMPACT_ATOMS: atom_id res chain seq x y z
N MET A 1 -24.29 -1.91 41.80
CA MET A 1 -23.13 -1.97 42.70
C MET A 1 -21.96 -1.25 42.04
N ALA A 2 -21.40 -0.24 42.71
CA ALA A 2 -20.54 0.78 42.12
C ALA A 2 -19.10 0.29 41.82
N ALA A 3 -18.59 0.65 40.64
CA ALA A 3 -17.20 0.44 40.23
C ALA A 3 -16.29 1.43 40.97
N ARG A 4 -15.44 0.91 41.86
CA ARG A 4 -14.52 1.72 42.68
C ARG A 4 -13.27 2.05 41.86
N ASN A 5 -13.12 3.34 41.52
CA ASN A 5 -11.99 3.90 40.78
C ASN A 5 -10.69 3.73 41.60
N LYS A 6 -9.82 2.78 41.25
CA LYS A 6 -8.48 2.65 41.85
C LYS A 6 -7.52 3.63 41.16
N LYS A 7 -7.26 4.78 41.80
CA LYS A 7 -6.19 5.70 41.40
C LYS A 7 -4.84 5.07 41.73
N THR A 8 -3.96 4.96 40.75
CA THR A 8 -2.55 4.58 40.94
C THR A 8 -1.78 5.78 41.49
N SER A 9 -1.28 5.66 42.72
CA SER A 9 -0.38 6.65 43.31
C SER A 9 1.02 6.53 42.71
N ALA A 10 1.60 7.65 42.27
CA ALA A 10 2.98 7.69 41.80
C ALA A 10 3.95 7.41 42.97
N VAL A 11 4.79 6.39 42.83
CA VAL A 11 5.83 6.05 43.81
C VAL A 11 7.17 6.53 43.25
N THR A 12 7.82 7.47 43.94
CA THR A 12 9.19 7.91 43.63
C THR A 12 10.15 7.34 44.66
N ALA A 13 11.15 6.57 44.21
CA ALA A 13 12.22 6.05 45.08
C ALA A 13 13.22 7.16 45.45
N ALA A 14 13.76 7.09 46.67
CA ALA A 14 14.78 8.02 47.16
C ALA A 14 16.11 7.89 46.38
N LYS A 15 16.87 9.00 46.31
CA LYS A 15 18.16 9.06 45.60
C LYS A 15 19.14 8.05 46.21
N GLY A 16 19.66 7.14 45.37
CA GLY A 16 20.66 6.12 45.74
C GLY A 16 20.18 4.67 45.63
N ILE A 17 18.88 4.44 45.47
CA ILE A 17 18.32 3.08 45.30
C ILE A 17 18.21 2.76 43.80
N GLN A 18 18.67 1.58 43.39
CA GLN A 18 18.53 1.12 42.00
C GLN A 18 17.05 1.04 41.62
N ARG A 19 16.72 1.57 40.44
CA ARG A 19 15.34 1.58 39.93
C ARG A 19 14.90 0.15 39.61
N GLN A 20 13.96 -0.39 40.40
CA GLN A 20 13.33 -1.68 40.13
C GLN A 20 12.02 -1.45 39.36
N ALA A 21 11.84 -2.13 38.23
CA ALA A 21 10.64 -2.01 37.42
C ALA A 21 9.42 -2.62 38.13
N HIS A 22 8.27 -1.93 38.09
CA HIS A 22 7.02 -2.49 38.58
C HIS A 22 6.54 -3.62 37.66
N THR A 23 6.56 -4.86 38.17
CA THR A 23 5.92 -6.01 37.53
C THR A 23 4.48 -6.14 38.06
N PRO A 24 3.47 -6.31 37.19
CA PRO A 24 2.09 -6.48 37.65
C PRO A 24 1.91 -7.85 38.32
N THR A 25 1.58 -7.85 39.61
CA THR A 25 1.34 -9.02 40.48
C THR A 25 -0.05 -9.65 40.30
N VAL A 26 -0.60 -9.65 39.09
CA VAL A 26 -1.86 -10.37 38.82
C VAL A 26 -1.53 -11.67 38.09
N PRO A 27 -1.71 -12.85 38.72
CA PRO A 27 -1.51 -14.12 38.03
C PRO A 27 -2.60 -14.27 36.96
N ILE A 28 -2.21 -14.21 35.69
CA ILE A 28 -3.07 -14.51 34.54
C ILE A 28 -3.25 -16.04 34.53
N ALA A 29 -4.28 -16.51 35.21
CA ALA A 29 -4.65 -17.91 35.27
C ALA A 29 -5.93 -18.17 34.45
N THR A 30 -5.78 -18.38 33.14
CA THR A 30 -6.68 -19.16 32.27
C THR A 30 -5.88 -19.57 31.03
N LEU A 31 -5.36 -20.80 31.03
CA LEU A 31 -4.61 -21.52 29.99
C LEU A 31 -3.31 -20.86 29.49
N LYS A 32 -2.20 -21.61 29.58
CA LYS A 32 -0.84 -21.16 29.21
C LYS A 32 -0.80 -20.85 27.71
N ARG A 33 -1.05 -19.58 27.37
CA ARG A 33 -0.94 -19.07 26.00
C ARG A 33 0.42 -19.46 25.45
N PRO A 34 0.48 -20.14 24.30
CA PRO A 34 1.76 -20.69 23.86
C PRO A 34 2.80 -19.59 23.62
N THR A 35 3.98 -19.78 24.21
CA THR A 35 5.12 -18.87 24.05
C THR A 35 5.90 -19.25 22.80
N VAL A 36 6.25 -18.26 21.99
CA VAL A 36 7.11 -18.42 20.81
C VAL A 36 8.50 -18.86 21.26
N GLU A 37 9.06 -19.87 20.60
CA GLU A 37 10.43 -20.31 20.87
C GLU A 37 11.44 -19.22 20.50
N VAL A 38 12.32 -18.89 21.46
CA VAL A 38 13.34 -17.85 21.31
C VAL A 38 14.43 -18.35 20.38
N ASN A 39 14.27 -18.07 19.09
CA ASN A 39 15.31 -18.32 18.11
C ASN A 39 16.29 -17.14 18.11
N THR A 40 17.52 -17.39 18.54
CA THR A 40 18.59 -16.41 18.80
C THR A 40 19.15 -15.71 17.54
N SER A 41 18.67 -16.05 16.34
CA SER A 41 19.10 -15.47 15.05
C SER A 41 17.91 -15.00 14.18
N SER A 42 16.98 -14.25 14.79
CA SER A 42 15.70 -13.96 14.16
C SER A 42 15.69 -12.65 13.34
N LYS A 43 15.28 -12.75 12.07
CA LYS A 43 14.97 -11.64 11.13
C LYS A 43 13.91 -10.65 11.67
N VAL A 44 13.19 -11.04 12.74
CA VAL A 44 12.10 -10.30 13.39
C VAL A 44 12.21 -10.49 14.91
N PRO A 45 12.11 -9.42 15.72
CA PRO A 45 12.15 -9.52 17.18
C PRO A 45 11.08 -10.44 17.79
N THR A 46 11.44 -11.21 18.80
CA THR A 46 10.56 -12.20 19.48
C THR A 46 9.32 -11.59 20.12
N ASN A 47 9.43 -10.38 20.69
CA ASN A 47 8.30 -9.65 21.24
C ASN A 47 7.23 -9.29 20.18
N VAL A 48 7.65 -8.99 18.95
CA VAL A 48 6.76 -8.74 17.82
C VAL A 48 6.05 -10.04 17.44
N ARG A 49 6.79 -11.14 17.33
CA ARG A 49 6.24 -12.46 17.00
C ARG A 49 5.21 -12.91 18.04
N GLN A 50 5.52 -12.80 19.34
CA GLN A 50 4.59 -13.13 20.41
C GLN A 50 3.31 -12.30 20.36
N ARG A 51 3.41 -11.00 20.09
CA ARG A 51 2.24 -10.12 19.96
C ARG A 51 1.32 -10.59 18.83
N TYR A 52 1.88 -11.01 17.70
CA TYR A 52 1.09 -11.45 16.56
C TYR A 52 0.58 -12.89 16.70
N LEU A 53 1.32 -13.78 17.35
CA LEU A 53 0.81 -15.10 17.75
C LEU A 53 -0.43 -14.96 18.65
N ASN A 54 -0.36 -14.06 19.63
CA ASN A 54 -1.50 -13.73 20.48
C ASN A 54 -2.72 -13.26 19.67
N MET A 55 -2.50 -12.43 18.64
CA MET A 55 -3.58 -12.00 17.74
C MET A 55 -4.11 -13.15 16.86
N PHE A 56 -3.25 -14.06 16.38
CA PHE A 56 -3.71 -15.24 15.65
C PHE A 56 -4.59 -16.14 16.52
N ILE A 57 -4.18 -16.37 17.77
CA ILE A 57 -4.98 -17.12 18.75
C ILE A 57 -6.36 -16.48 18.93
N ASP A 58 -6.41 -15.16 19.11
CA ASP A 58 -7.67 -14.43 19.31
C ASP A 58 -8.61 -14.53 18.10
N GLU A 59 -8.10 -14.63 16.87
CA GLU A 59 -8.93 -14.84 15.69
C GLU A 59 -9.28 -16.33 15.47
N CYS A 60 -8.37 -17.26 15.78
CA CYS A 60 -8.63 -18.69 15.66
C CYS A 60 -9.69 -19.18 16.68
N LEU A 61 -9.71 -18.63 17.89
CA LEU A 61 -10.73 -18.92 18.90
C LEU A 61 -12.15 -18.49 18.47
N LYS A 62 -12.27 -17.55 17.51
CA LYS A 62 -13.58 -17.14 16.97
C LYS A 62 -14.13 -18.07 15.90
N ILE A 63 -13.28 -18.93 15.32
CA ILE A 63 -13.60 -19.76 14.17
C ILE A 63 -13.67 -21.23 14.57
N CYS A 64 -12.77 -21.66 15.46
CA CYS A 64 -12.67 -23.05 15.88
C CYS A 64 -13.45 -23.28 17.19
N PRO A 65 -14.25 -24.36 17.30
CA PRO A 65 -14.96 -24.71 18.52
C PRO A 65 -14.07 -25.32 19.61
N ASN A 66 -12.86 -25.79 19.26
CA ASN A 66 -11.93 -26.43 20.19
C ASN A 66 -10.66 -25.60 20.39
N GLU A 67 -10.28 -25.35 21.64
CA GLU A 67 -9.19 -24.43 22.01
C GLU A 67 -7.81 -24.98 21.62
N GLU A 68 -7.56 -26.29 21.82
CA GLU A 68 -6.27 -26.92 21.48
C GLU A 68 -5.96 -26.85 19.98
N GLN A 69 -6.99 -27.03 19.15
CA GLN A 69 -6.87 -26.93 17.70
C GLN A 69 -6.60 -25.48 17.26
N ALA A 70 -7.23 -24.50 17.91
CA ALA A 70 -6.96 -23.08 17.66
C ALA A 70 -5.51 -22.70 17.98
N TYR A 71 -4.96 -23.20 19.10
CA TYR A 71 -3.57 -22.95 19.47
C TYR A 71 -2.57 -23.57 18.51
N LYS A 72 -2.80 -24.83 18.09
CA LYS A 72 -1.92 -25.51 17.11
C LYS A 72 -1.93 -24.78 15.77
N LYS A 73 -3.12 -24.43 15.27
CA LYS A 73 -3.29 -23.72 13.99
C LYS A 73 -2.66 -22.32 14.02
N ALA A 74 -2.81 -21.59 15.12
CA ALA A 74 -2.20 -20.27 15.27
C ALA A 74 -0.66 -20.32 15.28
N LYS A 75 -0.06 -21.34 15.91
CA LYS A 75 1.40 -21.55 15.87
C LYS A 75 1.90 -21.85 14.46
N GLU A 76 1.26 -22.78 13.77
CA GLU A 76 1.65 -23.19 12.42
C GLU A 76 1.60 -22.03 11.43
N GLU A 77 0.57 -21.18 11.52
CA GLU A 77 0.46 -19.97 10.68
C GLU A 77 1.54 -18.93 10.99
N GLU A 78 1.88 -18.73 12.27
CA GLU A 78 2.95 -17.82 12.66
C GLU A 78 4.29 -18.29 12.09
N GLU A 79 4.57 -19.59 12.21
CA GLU A 79 5.78 -20.22 11.66
C GLU A 79 5.82 -20.14 10.13
N ALA A 80 4.70 -20.41 9.45
CA ALA A 80 4.58 -20.29 8.00
C ALA A 80 4.76 -18.86 7.49
N VAL A 81 4.37 -17.85 8.27
CA VAL A 81 4.62 -16.44 7.93
C VAL A 81 6.08 -16.07 8.23
N PHE A 82 6.67 -16.61 9.29
CA PHE A 82 8.05 -16.36 9.67
C PHE A 82 9.05 -16.94 8.66
N THR A 83 8.84 -18.17 8.18
CA THR A 83 9.70 -18.81 7.16
C THR A 83 9.69 -18.03 5.84
N ARG A 84 8.53 -17.51 5.43
CA ARG A 84 8.37 -16.70 4.22
C ARG A 84 8.92 -15.28 4.34
N CYS A 85 9.06 -14.74 5.55
CA CYS A 85 9.50 -13.35 5.71
C CYS A 85 11.02 -13.20 5.56
N SER A 86 11.45 -12.20 4.78
CA SER A 86 12.87 -11.82 4.67
C SER A 86 13.24 -10.65 5.58
N ASN A 87 12.26 -9.86 6.03
CA ASN A 87 12.47 -8.72 6.91
C ASN A 87 11.21 -8.43 7.77
N LYS A 88 11.37 -7.71 8.87
CA LYS A 88 10.28 -7.30 9.79
C LYS A 88 9.09 -6.67 9.07
N LYS A 89 9.30 -5.81 8.08
CA LYS A 89 8.19 -5.17 7.35
C LYS A 89 7.36 -6.17 6.55
N ILE A 90 8.01 -7.12 5.89
CA ILE A 90 7.34 -8.18 5.13
C ILE A 90 6.56 -9.09 6.10
N TYR A 91 7.14 -9.44 7.24
CA TYR A 91 6.45 -10.17 8.30
C TYR A 91 5.16 -9.46 8.73
N LEU A 92 5.23 -8.16 9.06
CA LEU A 92 4.05 -7.38 9.46
C LEU A 92 2.94 -7.41 8.39
N ASN A 93 3.31 -7.24 7.12
CA ASN A 93 2.34 -7.25 6.03
C ASN A 93 1.69 -8.63 5.85
N LEU A 94 2.50 -9.70 5.88
CA LEU A 94 2.02 -11.08 5.77
C LEU A 94 1.07 -11.42 6.91
N VAL A 95 1.44 -11.10 8.17
CA VAL A 95 0.59 -11.32 9.33
C VAL A 95 -0.74 -10.55 9.24
N VAL A 96 -0.70 -9.28 8.83
CA VAL A 96 -1.94 -8.50 8.68
C VAL A 96 -2.85 -9.10 7.60
N ASN A 97 -2.28 -9.62 6.52
CA ASN A 97 -3.04 -10.26 5.45
C ASN A 97 -3.66 -11.59 5.89
N THR A 98 -2.94 -12.42 6.64
CA THR A 98 -3.48 -13.67 7.19
C THR A 98 -4.57 -13.42 8.23
N ILE A 99 -4.40 -12.44 9.12
CA ILE A 99 -5.46 -12.01 10.06
C ILE A 99 -6.71 -11.53 9.32
N LYS A 100 -6.57 -10.75 8.25
CA LYS A 100 -7.70 -10.32 7.42
C LYS A 100 -8.45 -11.51 6.81
N ARG A 101 -7.71 -12.52 6.35
CA ARG A 101 -8.27 -13.77 5.81
C ARG A 101 -9.13 -14.47 6.88
N TYR A 102 -8.57 -14.68 8.08
CA TYR A 102 -9.29 -15.27 9.21
C TYR A 102 -10.54 -14.47 9.62
N ARG A 103 -10.47 -13.12 9.63
CA ARG A 103 -11.66 -12.29 9.90
C ARG A 103 -12.76 -12.44 8.85
N THR A 104 -12.38 -12.62 7.59
CA THR A 104 -13.33 -12.85 6.50
C THR A 104 -13.98 -14.22 6.64
N GLU A 105 -13.19 -15.24 6.99
CA GLU A 105 -13.68 -16.60 7.27
C GLU A 105 -14.61 -16.62 8.49
N ALA A 106 -14.27 -15.91 9.58
CA ALA A 106 -15.13 -15.77 10.76
C ALA A 106 -16.45 -15.05 10.46
N GLN A 107 -16.44 -14.02 9.62
CA GLN A 107 -17.65 -13.33 9.18
C GLN A 107 -18.55 -14.21 8.32
N ALA A 108 -17.97 -15.06 7.46
CA ALA A 108 -18.70 -16.03 6.65
C ALA A 108 -19.35 -17.14 7.51
N GLN A 109 -18.77 -17.47 8.66
CA GLN A 109 -19.31 -18.46 9.60
C GLN A 109 -20.42 -17.88 10.52
N ASN A 110 -20.38 -16.58 10.84
CA ASN A 110 -21.25 -15.95 11.86
C ASN A 110 -22.44 -15.11 11.33
N SER A 111 -22.71 -15.06 10.01
CA SER A 111 -23.84 -14.26 9.47
C SER A 111 -24.43 -14.98 8.23
N GLY A 112 -25.72 -15.26 8.07
CA GLY A 112 -26.88 -14.64 8.70
C GLY A 112 -26.96 -13.15 8.37
N LYS A 113 -27.31 -12.80 7.12
CA LYS A 113 -27.54 -11.43 6.58
C LYS A 113 -27.14 -10.28 7.53
N VAL A 114 -25.92 -9.76 7.39
CA VAL A 114 -25.60 -8.40 7.85
C VAL A 114 -25.07 -7.63 6.66
N GLU A 115 -25.76 -6.53 6.34
CA GLU A 115 -25.42 -5.60 5.28
C GLU A 115 -23.95 -5.20 5.35
N GLN A 116 -23.26 -5.41 4.24
CA GLN A 116 -21.94 -4.83 4.04
C GLN A 116 -22.09 -3.31 4.12
N LYS A 117 -21.57 -2.68 5.17
CA LYS A 117 -21.25 -1.26 5.10
C LYS A 117 -20.21 -1.09 4.01
N THR A 118 -20.68 -0.72 2.82
CA THR A 118 -19.84 -0.38 1.70
C THR A 118 -18.88 0.72 2.18
N PRO A 119 -17.58 0.66 1.82
CA PRO A 119 -16.69 1.78 2.07
C PRO A 119 -17.28 2.99 1.37
N VAL A 120 -17.54 4.05 2.13
CA VAL A 120 -18.09 5.31 1.62
C VAL A 120 -17.22 5.74 0.43
N LYS A 121 -17.79 5.68 -0.77
CA LYS A 121 -17.13 6.17 -1.98
C LYS A 121 -17.09 7.68 -1.85
N LEU A 122 -15.93 8.21 -1.47
CA LEU A 122 -15.67 9.64 -1.53
C LEU A 122 -15.78 10.06 -3.00
N SER A 123 -16.71 10.97 -3.29
CA SER A 123 -16.82 11.56 -4.62
C SER A 123 -15.66 12.54 -4.85
N HIS A 124 -15.19 12.66 -6.09
CA HIS A 124 -14.12 13.61 -6.44
C HIS A 124 -14.51 15.06 -6.08
N ALA A 125 -15.78 15.41 -6.22
CA ALA A 125 -16.30 16.72 -5.85
C ALA A 125 -16.14 16.98 -4.33
N SER A 126 -16.48 16.01 -3.48
CA SER A 126 -16.34 16.13 -2.02
C SER A 126 -14.88 16.26 -1.54
N LEU A 127 -13.90 15.87 -2.35
CA LEU A 127 -12.47 16.06 -2.10
C LEU A 127 -11.98 17.44 -2.53
N LEU A 128 -12.53 18.01 -3.61
CA LEU A 128 -12.20 19.37 -4.07
C LEU A 128 -12.81 20.43 -3.16
N ASP A 129 -14.05 20.22 -2.70
CA ASP A 129 -14.79 21.20 -1.91
C ASP A 129 -14.38 21.25 -0.43
N GLY A 130 -13.43 20.40 0.01
CA GLY A 130 -12.88 20.43 1.37
C GLY A 130 -13.89 20.18 2.50
N SER A 131 -15.12 19.77 2.18
CA SER A 131 -16.26 19.72 3.09
C SER A 131 -16.57 18.32 3.63
N GLY A 132 -15.78 17.30 3.22
CA GLY A 132 -15.98 15.92 3.63
C GLY A 132 -15.57 15.63 5.09
N PRO A 133 -16.32 14.79 5.82
CA PRO A 133 -15.93 14.33 7.16
C PRO A 133 -14.74 13.38 7.02
N GLY A 134 -13.53 13.91 7.22
CA GLY A 134 -12.27 13.20 6.99
C GLY A 134 -11.40 13.81 5.89
N ALA A 135 -11.80 14.95 5.30
CA ALA A 135 -10.89 15.80 4.55
C ALA A 135 -9.78 16.24 5.51
N SER A 136 -8.63 15.57 5.42
CA SER A 136 -7.43 15.97 6.11
C SER A 136 -7.20 17.44 5.81
N LYS A 137 -7.01 18.24 6.87
CA LYS A 137 -6.50 19.62 6.82
C LYS A 137 -5.08 19.70 6.25
N THR A 138 -4.73 18.82 5.31
CA THR A 138 -3.59 18.95 4.43
C THR A 138 -4.05 19.82 3.28
N THR A 139 -4.13 21.12 3.53
CA THR A 139 -4.06 22.10 2.46
C THR A 139 -2.79 21.77 1.69
N TYR A 140 -2.91 21.33 0.43
CA TYR A 140 -1.79 21.33 -0.50
C TYR A 140 -1.50 22.78 -0.86
N THR A 141 -1.03 23.54 0.13
CA THR A 141 -0.44 24.84 -0.10
C THR A 141 0.83 24.52 -0.88
N LEU A 142 0.80 24.74 -2.19
CA LEU A 142 2.02 24.89 -2.97
C LEU A 142 2.74 26.08 -2.34
N HIS A 143 3.66 25.81 -1.40
CA HIS A 143 4.66 26.77 -0.99
C HIS A 143 5.48 27.06 -2.25
N ARG A 144 5.03 28.04 -3.04
CA ARG A 144 5.86 28.71 -4.03
C ARG A 144 6.91 29.47 -3.22
N SER A 145 7.95 28.75 -2.84
CA SER A 145 9.08 29.29 -2.14
C SER A 145 9.71 30.40 -2.98
N GLY A 146 9.53 31.63 -2.52
CA GLY A 146 10.46 32.74 -2.70
C GLY A 146 10.86 33.12 -4.12
N GLY A 147 10.35 34.26 -4.58
CA GLY A 147 11.20 35.22 -5.27
C GLY A 147 11.44 35.03 -6.77
N ALA A 148 10.40 35.29 -7.57
CA ALA A 148 10.53 36.10 -8.78
C ALA A 148 9.14 36.66 -9.09
N GLY A 149 8.95 37.95 -8.87
CA GLY A 149 7.77 38.72 -9.30
C GLY A 149 6.43 38.16 -8.85
N ARG A 150 5.84 38.74 -7.80
CA ARG A 150 4.38 38.82 -7.75
C ARG A 150 3.99 39.53 -9.04
N VAL A 151 3.51 38.79 -10.06
CA VAL A 151 2.97 39.37 -11.28
C VAL A 151 1.89 40.30 -10.77
N GLN A 152 2.13 41.61 -10.88
CA GLN A 152 1.11 42.60 -10.59
C GLN A 152 -0.07 42.18 -11.46
N GLY A 153 -1.24 42.00 -10.85
CA GLY A 153 -2.46 41.66 -11.58
C GLY A 153 -2.83 42.86 -12.43
N GLU A 154 -2.14 43.04 -13.55
CA GLU A 154 -2.60 43.88 -14.64
C GLU A 154 -3.68 43.06 -15.34
N ASP A 155 -4.93 43.50 -15.20
CA ASP A 155 -6.06 42.94 -15.94
C ASP A 155 -5.87 43.29 -17.43
N PHE A 156 -5.10 42.46 -18.14
CA PHE A 156 -4.87 42.64 -19.57
C PHE A 156 -6.19 42.47 -20.32
N THR A 157 -6.57 43.47 -21.11
CA THR A 157 -7.64 43.34 -22.09
C THR A 157 -7.24 42.29 -23.14
N GLY A 158 -8.20 41.52 -23.65
CA GLY A 158 -7.94 40.30 -24.43
C GLY A 158 -6.97 40.47 -25.61
N ALA A 159 -6.99 41.62 -26.29
CA ALA A 159 -6.08 41.93 -27.39
C ALA A 159 -4.62 42.12 -26.94
N GLU A 160 -4.40 42.73 -25.78
CA GLU A 160 -3.06 42.98 -25.25
C GLU A 160 -2.45 41.71 -24.65
N LEU A 161 -3.29 40.89 -24.02
CA LEU A 161 -2.92 39.55 -23.56
C LEU A 161 -2.49 38.67 -24.75
N TYR A 162 -3.25 38.68 -25.85
CA TYR A 162 -2.92 37.89 -27.04
C TYR A 162 -1.55 38.27 -27.63
N LYS A 163 -1.25 39.58 -27.74
CA LYS A 163 0.06 40.05 -28.20
C LYS A 163 1.21 39.58 -27.31
N ARG A 164 1.03 39.62 -25.98
CA ARG A 164 2.03 39.14 -25.00
C ARG A 164 2.23 37.62 -25.06
N LEU A 165 1.19 36.86 -25.39
CA LEU A 165 1.24 35.39 -25.48
C LEU A 165 1.69 34.88 -26.85
N THR A 166 1.53 35.67 -27.92
CA THR A 166 1.90 35.29 -29.30
C THR A 166 3.35 34.78 -29.42
N PRO A 167 4.37 35.37 -28.77
CA PRO A 167 5.74 34.86 -28.80
C PRO A 167 5.92 33.48 -28.16
N TYR A 168 4.99 33.05 -27.31
CA TYR A 168 5.01 31.74 -26.64
C TYR A 168 4.18 30.68 -27.38
N VAL A 169 3.57 31.04 -28.51
CA VAL A 169 2.86 30.09 -29.37
C VAL A 169 3.89 29.32 -30.18
N LEU A 170 3.92 27.99 -29.99
CA LEU A 170 4.81 27.09 -30.72
C LEU A 170 4.48 27.11 -32.22
N THR A 171 5.52 27.08 -33.05
CA THR A 171 5.35 26.95 -34.50
C THR A 171 4.84 25.56 -34.86
N GLU A 172 4.26 25.41 -36.05
CA GLU A 172 3.79 24.11 -36.56
C GLU A 172 4.93 23.06 -36.59
N GLU A 173 6.16 23.47 -36.88
CA GLU A 173 7.34 22.61 -36.88
C GLU A 173 7.70 22.16 -35.46
N GLN A 174 7.76 23.09 -34.50
CA GLN A 174 8.01 22.78 -33.10
C GLN A 174 6.92 21.88 -32.52
N LEU A 175 5.66 22.05 -32.92
CA LEU A 175 4.56 21.17 -32.51
C LEU A 175 4.77 19.74 -33.03
N LYS A 176 5.28 19.58 -34.25
CA LYS A 176 5.61 18.27 -34.83
C LYS A 176 6.79 17.63 -34.10
N GLU A 177 7.86 18.39 -33.82
CA GLU A 177 9.04 17.93 -33.08
C GLU A 177 8.69 17.51 -31.64
N ASN A 178 7.84 18.27 -30.96
CA ASN A 178 7.37 17.97 -29.61
C ASN A 178 6.23 16.94 -29.55
N ASN A 179 5.86 16.33 -30.69
CA ASN A 179 4.84 15.28 -30.76
C ASN A 179 3.44 15.68 -30.27
N PHE A 180 3.08 16.95 -30.46
CA PHE A 180 1.70 17.36 -30.22
C PHE A 180 0.77 16.71 -31.28
N PRO A 181 -0.44 16.24 -30.89
CA PRO A 181 -1.40 15.69 -31.83
C PRO A 181 -1.82 16.73 -32.87
N ARG A 182 -1.74 16.40 -34.15
CA ARG A 182 -2.13 17.29 -35.26
C ARG A 182 -3.31 16.73 -36.05
N PRO A 183 -4.20 17.54 -36.62
CA PRO A 183 -5.32 17.03 -37.40
C PRO A 183 -4.85 16.20 -38.60
N HIS A 184 -5.50 15.06 -38.83
CA HIS A 184 -5.24 14.22 -40.00
C HIS A 184 -5.93 14.80 -41.24
N SER A 185 -5.21 14.94 -42.35
CA SER A 185 -5.73 15.54 -43.59
C SER A 185 -6.94 14.80 -44.18
N THR A 186 -6.94 13.46 -44.14
CA THR A 186 -7.97 12.63 -44.77
C THR A 186 -9.14 12.21 -43.85
N ARG A 187 -8.95 12.18 -42.52
CA ARG A 187 -9.96 11.65 -41.59
C ARG A 187 -10.27 12.74 -40.56
N GLY A 188 -11.38 13.45 -40.79
CA GLY A 188 -11.88 14.44 -39.85
C GLY A 188 -12.04 13.85 -38.44
N GLY A 189 -11.57 14.56 -37.42
CA GLY A 189 -11.59 14.11 -36.03
C GLY A 189 -10.48 13.13 -35.62
N ALA A 190 -9.60 12.71 -36.55
CA ALA A 190 -8.42 11.92 -36.20
C ALA A 190 -7.18 12.81 -36.03
N ALA A 191 -6.35 12.46 -35.05
CA ALA A 191 -5.08 13.11 -34.81
C ALA A 191 -3.91 12.24 -35.30
N LYS A 192 -2.93 12.87 -35.95
CA LYS A 192 -1.67 12.30 -36.41
C LYS A 192 -0.54 12.78 -35.50
N PHE A 193 0.32 11.86 -35.12
CA PHE A 193 1.60 12.12 -34.43
C PHE A 193 2.73 11.97 -35.46
N TYR A 194 3.80 12.76 -35.32
CA TYR A 194 4.90 12.82 -36.31
C TYR A 194 6.13 12.00 -35.92
N SER A 195 6.36 11.72 -34.63
CA SER A 195 7.32 10.71 -34.22
C SER A 195 6.70 9.32 -34.35
N GLU A 196 7.49 8.39 -34.86
CA GLU A 196 7.30 6.99 -34.58
C GLU A 196 7.34 6.84 -33.06
N VAL A 197 6.15 6.71 -32.45
CA VAL A 197 6.06 6.17 -31.10
C VAL A 197 6.80 4.85 -31.19
N LYS A 198 8.00 4.80 -30.59
CA LYS A 198 8.63 3.54 -30.25
C LYS A 198 7.69 2.91 -29.25
N THR A 199 6.61 2.30 -29.74
CA THR A 199 5.79 1.39 -28.99
C THR A 199 6.76 0.29 -28.60
N THR A 200 7.33 0.43 -27.41
CA THR A 200 8.06 -0.61 -26.69
C THR A 200 7.17 -1.84 -26.47
N GLN A 201 5.88 -1.74 -26.79
CA GLN A 201 5.03 -2.85 -27.14
C GLN A 201 5.45 -3.40 -28.51
N LYS A 202 6.50 -4.22 -28.52
CA LYS A 202 6.56 -5.36 -29.46
C LYS A 202 5.23 -6.09 -29.28
N GLY A 203 4.27 -5.82 -30.14
CA GLY A 203 3.04 -6.58 -30.21
C GLY A 203 3.43 -8.05 -30.35
N SER A 204 3.06 -8.87 -29.37
CA SER A 204 3.25 -10.29 -29.51
C SER A 204 2.56 -10.77 -30.78
N THR A 205 3.17 -11.73 -31.46
CA THR A 205 2.63 -12.37 -32.67
C THR A 205 1.30 -13.09 -32.39
N LYS A 206 0.91 -13.25 -31.12
CA LYS A 206 -0.37 -13.82 -30.70
C LYS A 206 -1.25 -12.73 -30.05
N GLY A 207 -2.42 -12.47 -30.62
CA GLY A 207 -3.38 -11.46 -30.12
C GLY A 207 -3.95 -11.71 -28.71
N TYR A 208 -3.58 -12.82 -28.06
CA TYR A 208 -4.03 -13.20 -26.72
C TYR A 208 -2.98 -12.92 -25.63
N GLU A 209 -1.75 -12.56 -25.99
CA GLU A 209 -0.69 -12.24 -25.02
C GLU A 209 -0.78 -10.76 -24.60
N LYS A 210 -0.77 -10.52 -23.28
CA LYS A 210 -0.84 -9.19 -22.66
C LYS A 210 0.28 -9.01 -21.64
N LEU A 211 0.68 -7.76 -21.40
CA LEU A 211 1.64 -7.39 -20.36
C LEU A 211 0.91 -6.97 -19.10
N CYS A 212 1.29 -7.51 -17.95
CA CYS A 212 0.67 -7.14 -16.68
C CYS A 212 1.13 -5.75 -16.22
N VAL A 213 0.21 -4.81 -16.01
CA VAL A 213 0.54 -3.44 -15.56
C VAL A 213 1.15 -3.38 -14.14
N ARG A 214 0.99 -4.46 -13.36
CA ARG A 214 1.52 -4.55 -11.99
C ARG A 214 2.93 -5.11 -11.92
N CYS A 215 3.16 -6.25 -12.56
CA CYS A 215 4.43 -7.00 -12.45
C CYS A 215 5.25 -7.03 -13.74
N GLY A 216 4.72 -6.53 -14.87
CA GLY A 216 5.38 -6.56 -16.17
C GLY A 216 5.49 -7.93 -16.83
N LYS A 217 5.03 -9.01 -16.18
CA LYS A 217 5.03 -10.36 -16.78
C LYS A 217 4.01 -10.44 -17.92
N VAL A 218 4.40 -11.15 -18.98
CA VAL A 218 3.50 -11.52 -20.08
C VAL A 218 2.57 -12.63 -19.60
N PHE A 219 1.28 -12.52 -19.92
CA PHE A 219 0.26 -13.51 -19.59
C PHE A 219 -0.76 -13.61 -20.74
N GLU A 220 -1.44 -14.75 -20.85
CA GLU A 220 -2.42 -14.99 -21.90
C GLU A 220 -3.85 -14.72 -21.39
N VAL A 221 -4.68 -14.10 -22.23
CA VAL A 221 -6.12 -13.89 -22.01
C VAL A 221 -6.86 -14.11 -23.32
N TYR A 222 -7.85 -15.00 -23.31
CA TYR A 222 -8.72 -15.20 -24.46
C TYR A 222 -9.56 -13.94 -24.78
N PRO A 223 -10.07 -13.77 -26.01
CA PRO A 223 -10.89 -12.61 -26.39
C PRO A 223 -12.16 -12.45 -25.54
N ASN A 224 -12.66 -13.56 -24.98
CA ASN A 224 -13.80 -13.58 -24.06
C ASN A 224 -13.46 -13.13 -22.63
N GLY A 225 -12.22 -12.66 -22.38
CA GLY A 225 -11.75 -12.20 -21.07
C GLY A 225 -11.42 -13.32 -20.07
N LYS A 226 -11.44 -14.59 -20.50
CA LYS A 226 -11.08 -15.72 -19.64
C LYS A 226 -9.58 -15.98 -19.68
N TYR A 227 -9.05 -16.36 -18.52
CA TYR A 227 -7.65 -16.76 -18.37
C TYR A 227 -7.53 -18.25 -18.68
N PRO A 228 -6.71 -18.67 -19.67
CA PRO A 228 -6.40 -20.08 -19.90
C PRO A 228 -5.73 -20.71 -18.68
N VAL A 229 -4.77 -20.00 -18.07
CA VAL A 229 -4.04 -20.43 -16.87
C VAL A 229 -4.19 -19.37 -15.78
N ARG A 230 -4.64 -19.78 -14.59
CA ARG A 230 -4.70 -18.90 -13.42
C ARG A 230 -3.32 -18.86 -12.76
N GLN A 231 -2.57 -17.80 -13.03
CA GLN A 231 -1.30 -17.51 -12.37
C GLN A 231 -1.45 -16.36 -11.39
N GLU A 232 -0.84 -16.50 -10.21
CA GLU A 232 -0.79 -15.45 -9.21
C GLU A 232 0.18 -14.34 -9.61
N CYS A 233 -0.28 -13.10 -9.55
CA CYS A 233 0.53 -11.93 -9.84
C CYS A 233 1.23 -11.45 -8.58
N VAL A 234 2.52 -11.72 -8.48
CA VAL A 234 3.41 -11.19 -7.42
C VAL A 234 4.06 -9.88 -7.90
N TYR A 235 3.83 -8.77 -7.20
CA TYR A 235 4.25 -7.43 -7.63
C TYR A 235 4.61 -6.51 -6.44
N HIS A 236 5.35 -5.44 -6.74
CA HIS A 236 5.56 -4.31 -5.85
C HIS A 236 4.60 -3.18 -6.24
N TRP A 237 3.78 -2.70 -5.32
CA TRP A 237 2.95 -1.51 -5.57
C TRP A 237 3.75 -0.20 -5.39
N GLY A 238 4.85 -0.25 -4.65
CA GLY A 238 5.70 0.91 -4.38
C GLY A 238 6.70 1.17 -5.50
N LYS A 239 6.94 2.44 -5.81
CA LYS A 239 7.97 2.83 -6.78
C LYS A 239 9.37 2.53 -6.24
N ALA A 240 10.29 2.14 -7.13
CA ALA A 240 11.71 2.07 -6.83
C ALA A 240 12.27 3.49 -6.69
N TRP A 241 12.97 3.76 -5.59
CA TRP A 241 13.55 5.08 -5.30
C TRP A 241 15.01 4.95 -4.86
N LYS A 242 15.84 5.91 -5.29
CA LYS A 242 17.26 5.97 -4.96
C LYS A 242 17.46 6.63 -3.60
N LYS A 243 18.00 5.91 -2.63
CA LYS A 243 18.31 6.42 -1.30
C LYS A 243 19.81 6.32 -1.05
N LYS A 244 20.41 7.41 -0.59
CA LYS A 244 21.80 7.39 -0.10
C LYS A 244 21.83 6.78 1.30
N ILE A 245 22.58 5.70 1.47
CA ILE A 245 22.81 5.01 2.74
C ILE A 245 24.32 4.78 2.87
N ALA A 246 24.93 5.30 3.93
CA ALA A 246 26.36 5.13 4.24
C ALA A 246 27.30 5.43 3.04
N GLY A 247 27.03 6.52 2.29
CA GLY A 247 27.83 6.94 1.15
C GLY A 247 27.47 6.28 -0.19
N ASN A 248 26.75 5.16 -0.20
CA ASN A 248 26.32 4.47 -1.41
C ASN A 248 24.88 4.81 -1.80
N ILE A 249 24.61 4.90 -3.10
CA ILE A 249 23.26 5.07 -3.64
C ILE A 249 22.65 3.68 -3.81
N ASP A 250 21.66 3.36 -2.99
CA ASP A 250 20.93 2.10 -3.06
C ASP A 250 19.52 2.35 -3.63
N THR A 251 19.06 1.48 -4.53
CA THR A 251 17.75 1.63 -5.17
C THR A 251 16.79 0.58 -4.61
N ARG A 252 15.81 1.04 -3.83
CA ARG A 252 14.88 0.16 -3.11
C ARG A 252 13.43 0.51 -3.37
N TYR A 253 12.56 -0.49 -3.31
CA TYR A 253 11.12 -0.31 -3.42
C TYR A 253 10.54 0.37 -2.16
N THR A 254 9.70 1.37 -2.36
CA THR A 254 9.05 2.11 -1.26
C THR A 254 8.06 1.26 -0.44
N CYS A 255 7.51 0.19 -1.02
CA CYS A 255 6.52 -0.67 -0.35
C CYS A 255 7.13 -1.60 0.71
N CYS A 256 8.28 -2.21 0.42
CA CYS A 256 8.90 -3.24 1.26
C CYS A 256 10.38 -2.99 1.59
N GLN A 257 11.00 -1.96 0.99
CA GLN A 257 12.45 -1.70 1.04
C GLN A 257 13.30 -2.85 0.51
N GLY A 258 12.72 -3.70 -0.34
CA GLY A 258 13.46 -4.70 -1.11
C GLY A 258 14.23 -4.05 -2.25
N ASP A 259 15.30 -4.71 -2.69
CA ASP A 259 16.13 -4.27 -3.81
C ASP A 259 15.44 -4.58 -5.14
N LEU A 260 15.98 -4.10 -6.26
CA LEU A 260 15.38 -4.29 -7.60
C LEU A 260 15.20 -5.76 -8.00
N THR A 261 16.05 -6.64 -7.48
CA THR A 261 16.02 -8.08 -7.72
C THR A 261 15.02 -8.83 -6.83
N SER A 262 14.46 -8.17 -5.81
CA SER A 262 13.54 -8.81 -4.89
C SER A 262 12.20 -9.12 -5.54
N GLU A 263 11.65 -10.31 -5.27
CA GLU A 263 10.30 -10.67 -5.67
C GLU A 263 9.26 -9.73 -5.06
N GLY A 264 8.13 -9.55 -5.75
CA GLY A 264 7.05 -8.65 -5.37
C GLY A 264 6.56 -8.87 -3.93
N CYS A 265 6.33 -7.78 -3.19
CA CYS A 265 5.88 -7.87 -1.80
C CYS A 265 4.36 -8.07 -1.64
N GLN A 266 3.60 -8.12 -2.73
CA GLN A 266 2.16 -8.29 -2.72
C GLN A 266 1.70 -9.29 -3.79
N VAL A 267 0.72 -10.10 -3.45
CA VAL A 267 0.18 -11.16 -4.32
C VAL A 267 -1.28 -10.83 -4.68
N ALA A 268 -1.61 -10.93 -5.97
CA ALA A 268 -2.97 -10.88 -6.48
C ALA A 268 -3.31 -12.20 -7.18
N LYS A 269 -4.59 -12.58 -7.16
CA LYS A 269 -5.08 -13.86 -7.70
C LYS A 269 -4.84 -14.04 -9.21
N LEU A 270 -4.76 -12.93 -9.95
CA LEU A 270 -4.62 -12.90 -11.41
C LEU A 270 -3.78 -11.69 -11.82
N HIS A 271 -3.14 -11.79 -12.99
CA HIS A 271 -2.55 -10.67 -13.72
C HIS A 271 -3.63 -9.70 -14.25
N CYS A 272 -3.25 -8.50 -14.64
CA CYS A 272 -4.18 -7.50 -15.19
C CYS A 272 -3.53 -6.69 -16.31
N SER A 273 -4.27 -6.49 -17.41
CA SER A 273 -3.89 -5.69 -18.58
C SER A 273 -4.62 -4.35 -18.58
#